data_AF-A0A2R6P6H3-F1
#
_entry.id   AF-A0A2R6P6H3-F1
#
_cell.length_a   1.000
_cell.length_b   1.000
_cell.length_c   1.000
_cell.angle_alpha   90.00
_cell.angle_beta   90.00
_cell.angle_gamma   90.00
#
_symmetry.space_group_name_H-M   'P 1'
#
loop_
_entity.id
_entity.type
_entity.pdbx_description
1 polymer ?
#
loop_
_entity_poly.entity_id
_entity_poly.type
_entity_poly.pdbx_seq_one_letter_code
_entity_poly.pdbx_strand_id
1 'polypeptide(L)'
;MRGAFGKPQGTCARVAIGQVLLSIRCKDPNSHHAQEALRHAKFKFPGRQKIIVSRKWGFTKYSRTDYLRWKAENRIMPDGVNAKLLGCHGRLAARQPGRAFLNALRKKFRLGIRQPFGLCTVIWI
;
A
#
# COMPACT_ATOMS: atom_id res chain seq x y z
N MET A 1 19.78 -45.41 10.93
CA MET A 1 20.62 -44.26 11.32
C MET A 1 20.26 -43.89 12.76
N ARG A 2 21.21 -43.93 13.71
CA ARG A 2 20.97 -43.56 15.13
C ARG A 2 21.54 -42.17 15.39
N GLY A 3 20.75 -41.26 15.99
CA GLY A 3 21.22 -39.92 16.38
C GLY A 3 21.35 -38.88 15.25
N ALA A 4 20.58 -38.99 14.17
CA ALA A 4 20.72 -38.15 12.98
C ALA A 4 19.99 -36.77 13.08
N PHE A 5 20.22 -36.01 14.15
CA PHE A 5 19.75 -34.63 14.21
C PHE A 5 20.78 -33.71 13.54
N GLY A 6 20.35 -32.99 12.50
CA GLY A 6 21.21 -32.12 11.70
C GLY A 6 21.63 -30.85 12.43
N LYS A 7 22.79 -30.30 12.07
CA LYS A 7 23.18 -28.94 12.46
C LYS A 7 22.31 -27.92 11.70
N PRO A 8 21.94 -26.79 12.32
CA PRO A 8 21.16 -25.77 11.62
C PRO A 8 22.00 -25.17 10.48
N GLN A 9 21.47 -25.22 9.25
CA GLN A 9 22.09 -24.63 8.07
C GLN A 9 21.08 -23.81 7.28
N GLY A 10 21.38 -22.53 7.09
CA GLY A 10 20.54 -21.60 6.35
C GLY A 10 19.26 -21.18 7.09
N THR A 11 18.49 -20.31 6.45
CA THR A 11 17.14 -19.90 6.88
C THR A 11 16.17 -20.01 5.72
N CYS A 12 14.92 -20.31 6.02
CA CYS A 12 13.86 -20.41 5.02
C CYS A 12 12.60 -19.66 5.47
N ALA A 13 11.92 -19.01 4.53
CA ALA A 13 10.60 -18.42 4.77
C ALA A 13 9.50 -19.42 4.39
N ARG A 14 8.50 -19.58 5.28
CA ARG A 14 7.29 -20.35 4.96
C ARG A 14 6.27 -19.44 4.31
N VAL A 15 5.66 -19.92 3.22
CA VAL A 15 4.71 -19.15 2.40
C VAL A 15 3.43 -19.95 2.26
N ALA A 16 2.29 -19.34 2.59
CA ALA A 16 0.97 -19.90 2.36
C ALA A 16 0.40 -19.52 0.98
N ILE A 17 -0.57 -20.29 0.49
CA ILE A 17 -1.25 -19.97 -0.77
C ILE A 17 -1.98 -18.62 -0.63
N GLY A 18 -1.74 -17.71 -1.56
CA GLY A 18 -2.37 -16.39 -1.52
C GLY A 18 -1.60 -15.34 -0.71
N GLN A 19 -0.48 -15.73 -0.08
CA GLN A 19 0.38 -14.79 0.63
C GLN A 19 1.19 -13.95 -0.35
N VAL A 20 1.21 -12.63 -0.12
CA VAL A 20 2.03 -11.72 -0.90
C VAL A 20 3.51 -11.93 -0.56
N LEU A 21 4.31 -12.15 -1.59
CA LEU A 21 5.75 -12.33 -1.50
C LEU A 21 6.51 -11.02 -1.72
N LEU A 22 6.23 -10.35 -2.84
CA LEU A 22 6.86 -9.09 -3.22
C LEU A 22 5.79 -8.08 -3.64
N SER A 23 6.00 -6.82 -3.26
CA SER A 23 5.13 -5.72 -3.65
C SER A 23 5.94 -4.52 -4.09
N ILE A 24 5.62 -3.96 -5.25
CA ILE A 24 6.31 -2.79 -5.81
C ILE A 24 5.32 -1.64 -5.92
N ARG A 25 5.73 -0.42 -5.55
CA ARG A 25 4.96 0.82 -5.72
C ARG A 25 5.59 1.66 -6.82
N CYS A 26 4.82 1.96 -7.86
CA CYS A 26 5.28 2.73 -9.02
C CYS A 26 4.26 3.82 -9.36
N LYS A 27 4.68 4.83 -10.15
CA LYS A 27 3.73 5.71 -10.84
C LYS A 27 2.99 4.92 -11.93
N ASP A 28 1.76 5.30 -12.22
CA ASP A 28 0.91 4.70 -13.27
C ASP A 28 1.63 4.39 -14.60
N PRO A 29 2.39 5.32 -15.22
CA PRO A 29 3.05 5.05 -16.51
C PRO A 29 4.11 3.94 -16.43
N ASN A 30 4.68 3.70 -15.25
CA ASN A 30 5.75 2.72 -15.07
C ASN A 30 5.23 1.34 -14.66
N SER A 31 3.90 1.15 -14.62
CA SER A 31 3.27 -0.11 -14.21
C SER A 31 3.66 -1.29 -15.09
N HIS A 32 3.77 -1.09 -16.41
CA HIS A 32 4.18 -2.14 -17.35
C HIS A 32 5.61 -2.65 -17.05
N HIS A 33 6.55 -1.73 -16.83
CA HIS A 33 7.94 -2.06 -16.47
C HIS A 33 8.02 -2.82 -15.14
N ALA A 34 7.16 -2.50 -14.18
CA ALA A 34 7.10 -3.22 -12.91
C ALA A 34 6.58 -4.66 -13.07
N GLN A 35 5.58 -4.88 -13.93
CA GLN A 35 5.09 -6.23 -14.23
C GLN A 35 6.17 -7.06 -14.92
N GLU A 36 6.92 -6.46 -15.84
CA GLU A 36 8.05 -7.09 -16.52
C GLU A 36 9.13 -7.56 -15.54
N ALA A 37 9.55 -6.67 -14.64
CA ALA A 37 10.54 -6.97 -13.62
C ALA A 37 10.08 -8.10 -12.69
N LEU A 38 8.81 -8.11 -12.28
CA LEU A 38 8.26 -9.19 -11.45
C LEU A 38 8.16 -10.52 -12.21
N ARG A 39 7.94 -10.48 -13.52
CA ARG A 39 7.99 -11.69 -14.35
C ARG A 39 9.40 -12.27 -14.40
N HIS A 40 10.44 -11.44 -14.50
CA HIS A 40 11.82 -11.93 -14.42
C HIS A 40 12.16 -12.46 -13.02
N ALA A 41 11.74 -11.77 -11.96
CA ALA A 41 11.97 -12.20 -10.59
C ALA A 41 11.30 -13.55 -10.29
N LYS A 42 10.10 -13.80 -10.83
CA LYS A 42 9.34 -15.04 -10.67
C LYS A 42 10.17 -16.29 -11.02
N PHE A 43 11.05 -16.24 -12.02
CA PHE A 43 11.87 -17.39 -12.42
C PHE A 43 12.88 -17.84 -11.36
N LYS A 44 13.18 -17.00 -10.37
CA LYS A 44 14.09 -17.33 -9.26
C LYS A 44 13.40 -18.04 -8.11
N PHE A 45 12.06 -18.10 -8.12
CA PHE A 45 11.29 -18.74 -7.09
C PHE A 45 10.72 -20.08 -7.56
N PRO A 46 10.67 -21.10 -6.68
CA PRO A 46 10.12 -22.39 -7.04
C PRO A 46 8.59 -22.29 -7.21
N GLY A 47 8.04 -22.99 -8.21
CA GLY A 47 6.60 -23.11 -8.42
C GLY A 47 5.99 -22.04 -9.34
N ARG A 48 4.67 -21.84 -9.22
CA ARG A 48 3.89 -20.92 -10.07
C ARG A 48 3.34 -19.78 -9.22
N GLN A 49 3.81 -18.56 -9.52
CA GLN A 49 3.30 -17.35 -8.90
C GLN A 49 2.49 -16.49 -9.86
N LYS A 50 1.57 -15.70 -9.31
CA LYS A 50 0.68 -14.77 -10.01
C LYS A 50 1.15 -13.34 -9.76
N ILE A 51 1.17 -12.55 -10.83
CA ILE A 51 1.43 -11.11 -10.77
C ILE A 51 0.07 -10.42 -10.88
N ILE A 52 -0.26 -9.56 -9.94
CA ILE A 52 -1.56 -8.90 -9.84
C ILE A 52 -1.34 -7.40 -9.66
N VAL A 53 -2.13 -6.59 -10.36
CA VAL A 53 -2.20 -5.15 -10.09
C VAL A 53 -3.24 -4.90 -9.00
N SER A 54 -2.80 -4.29 -7.90
CA SER A 54 -3.67 -3.92 -6.78
C SER A 54 -4.54 -2.71 -7.12
N ARG A 55 -5.78 -2.72 -6.61
CA ARG A 55 -6.70 -1.57 -6.63
C ARG A 55 -6.45 -0.58 -5.49
N LYS A 56 -5.56 -0.92 -4.56
CA LYS A 56 -5.20 -0.10 -3.41
C LYS A 56 -4.26 1.03 -3.79
N TRP A 57 -4.27 2.10 -3.01
CA TRP A 57 -3.34 3.21 -3.20
C TRP A 57 -1.98 2.89 -2.57
N GLY A 58 -1.02 2.47 -3.39
CA GLY A 58 0.30 2.12 -2.87
C GLY A 58 0.25 0.96 -1.86
N PHE A 59 1.06 1.07 -0.80
CA PHE A 59 1.10 0.13 0.32
C PHE A 59 0.05 0.42 1.41
N THR A 60 -0.94 1.26 1.12
CA THR A 60 -2.00 1.57 2.08
C THR A 60 -3.12 0.52 2.01
N LYS A 61 -3.95 0.49 3.06
CA LYS A 61 -5.14 -0.36 3.11
C LYS A 61 -6.31 0.15 2.27
N TYR A 62 -6.25 1.39 1.78
CA TYR A 62 -7.36 2.06 1.14
C TYR A 62 -7.38 1.83 -0.37
N SER A 63 -8.58 1.77 -0.95
CA SER A 63 -8.73 1.75 -2.40
C SER A 63 -8.30 3.09 -3.01
N ARG A 64 -7.94 3.08 -4.30
CA ARG A 64 -7.58 4.30 -5.03
C ARG A 64 -8.70 5.35 -5.03
N THR A 65 -9.95 4.91 -5.17
CA THR A 65 -11.12 5.80 -5.20
C THR A 65 -11.37 6.45 -3.83
N ASP A 66 -11.33 5.66 -2.77
CA ASP A 66 -11.59 6.15 -1.41
C ASP A 66 -10.47 7.07 -0.93
N TYR A 67 -9.22 6.74 -1.28
CA TYR A 67 -8.07 7.57 -0.97
C TYR A 67 -8.20 8.97 -1.58
N LEU A 68 -8.58 9.06 -2.86
CA LEU A 68 -8.77 10.34 -3.53
C LEU A 68 -9.92 11.15 -2.92
N ARG A 69 -11.04 10.49 -2.58
CA ARG A 69 -12.18 11.11 -1.91
C ARG A 69 -11.77 11.70 -0.55
N TRP A 70 -11.18 10.90 0.32
CA TRP A 70 -10.79 11.36 1.66
C TRP A 70 -9.63 12.35 1.63
N LYS A 71 -8.80 12.33 0.58
CA LYS A 71 -7.79 13.37 0.34
C LYS A 71 -8.46 14.71 -0.01
N ALA A 72 -9.49 14.71 -0.87
CA ALA A 72 -10.26 15.90 -1.18
C ALA A 72 -11.03 16.45 0.04
N GLU A 73 -11.52 15.55 0.90
CA GLU A 73 -12.16 15.89 2.18
C GLU A 73 -11.14 16.27 3.29
N ASN A 74 -9.83 16.28 3.00
CA ASN A 74 -8.74 16.54 3.96
C ASN A 74 -8.76 15.65 5.22
N ARG A 75 -9.28 14.42 5.11
CA ARG A 75 -9.38 13.44 6.22
C ARG A 75 -8.15 12.55 6.37
N ILE A 76 -7.32 12.48 5.33
CA ILE A 76 -6.10 11.67 5.33
C ILE A 76 -4.92 12.52 5.80
N MET A 77 -4.21 12.01 6.79
CA MET A 77 -2.91 12.51 7.20
C MET A 77 -1.80 11.67 6.54
N PRO A 78 -0.86 12.29 5.82
CA PRO A 78 0.29 11.57 5.28
C PRO A 78 1.29 11.23 6.39
N ASP A 79 1.71 9.97 6.48
CA ASP A 79 2.74 9.48 7.41
C ASP A 79 3.86 8.79 6.62
N GLY A 80 4.56 9.57 5.79
CA GLY A 80 5.62 9.07 4.93
C GLY A 80 5.11 8.09 3.87
N VAL A 81 5.40 6.79 4.06
CA VAL A 81 4.97 5.73 3.13
C VAL A 81 3.50 5.36 3.34
N ASN A 82 3.01 5.51 4.57
CA ASN A 82 1.67 5.14 5.00
C ASN A 82 0.74 6.37 5.08
N ALA A 83 -0.54 6.10 5.32
CA ALA A 83 -1.55 7.13 5.50
C ALA A 83 -2.46 6.79 6.69
N LYS A 84 -2.58 7.72 7.63
CA LYS A 84 -3.58 7.63 8.71
C LYS A 84 -4.88 8.29 8.26
N LEU A 85 -5.98 7.56 8.42
CA LEU A 85 -7.31 8.12 8.29
C LEU A 85 -7.70 8.72 9.64
N LEU A 86 -8.04 10.00 9.65
CA LEU A 86 -8.62 10.64 10.81
C LEU A 86 -10.09 10.19 10.91
N GLY A 87 -10.37 9.30 11.86
CA GLY A 87 -11.71 8.86 12.20
C GLY A 87 -12.43 9.84 13.12
N CYS A 88 -13.67 9.55 13.50
CA CYS A 88 -14.38 10.33 14.51
C CYS A 88 -13.92 9.98 15.95
N HIS A 89 -13.28 8.83 16.12
CA HIS A 89 -12.83 8.32 17.42
C HIS A 89 -11.36 8.68 17.71
N GLY A 90 -11.06 9.07 18.95
CA GLY A 90 -9.72 9.49 19.40
C GLY A 90 -9.76 10.73 20.30
N ARG A 91 -8.68 10.98 21.04
CA ARG A 91 -8.60 12.11 21.98
C ARG A 91 -8.69 13.44 21.23
N LEU A 92 -9.68 14.27 21.58
CA LEU A 92 -9.92 15.57 20.95
C LEU A 92 -8.77 16.56 21.17
N ALA A 93 -8.07 16.47 22.30
CA ALA A 93 -6.94 17.33 22.64
C ALA A 93 -5.76 17.27 21.65
N ALA A 94 -5.58 16.14 20.96
CA ALA A 94 -4.51 15.96 19.97
C ALA A 94 -4.93 16.41 18.56
N ARG A 95 -6.17 16.88 18.36
CA ARG A 95 -6.67 17.34 17.06
C ARG A 95 -6.56 18.85 16.96
N GLN A 96 -6.12 19.34 15.81
CA GLN A 96 -6.18 20.78 15.55
C GLN A 96 -7.66 21.24 15.55
N PRO A 97 -7.98 22.37 16.22
CA PRO A 97 -9.32 22.94 16.21
C PRO A 97 -9.77 23.21 14.76
N GLY A 98 -11.01 22.86 14.41
CA GLY A 98 -11.56 22.98 13.06
C GLY A 98 -11.37 21.78 12.12
N ARG A 99 -10.61 20.74 12.53
CA ARG A 99 -10.56 19.43 11.82
C ARG A 99 -11.49 18.38 12.42
N ALA A 100 -12.28 18.73 13.44
CA ALA A 100 -13.31 17.87 13.98
C ALA A 100 -14.42 17.70 12.94
N PHE A 101 -14.64 16.46 12.49
CA PHE A 101 -15.60 16.13 11.46
C PHE A 101 -17.04 16.40 11.92
N LEU A 102 -17.53 17.62 11.64
CA LEU A 102 -18.90 18.05 11.94
C LEU A 102 -19.77 18.19 10.67
N ASN A 103 -19.41 17.51 9.59
CA ASN A 103 -19.95 17.64 8.23
C ASN A 103 -19.47 18.87 7.47
N ALA A 104 -18.83 18.62 6.32
CA ALA A 104 -18.86 19.44 5.11
C ALA A 104 -19.06 20.98 5.25
N LEU A 105 -18.21 21.68 6.00
CA LEU A 105 -18.14 23.15 5.90
C LEU A 105 -17.22 23.57 4.76
N ARG A 106 -17.79 23.44 3.56
CA ARG A 106 -17.74 24.39 2.45
C ARG A 106 -16.79 25.57 2.67
N LYS A 107 -15.57 25.49 2.12
CA LYS A 107 -14.83 26.65 1.60
C LYS A 107 -13.86 26.23 0.51
N LYS A 108 -14.20 26.67 -0.70
CA LYS A 108 -13.41 26.68 -1.93
C LYS A 108 -12.10 27.43 -1.61
N PHE A 109 -10.98 26.72 -1.51
CA PHE A 109 -9.66 27.35 -1.58
C PHE A 109 -8.86 26.72 -2.72
N ARG A 110 -8.70 27.55 -3.75
CA ARG A 110 -7.89 27.34 -4.93
C ARG A 110 -6.43 27.34 -4.47
N LEU A 111 -5.82 26.16 -4.41
CA LEU A 111 -4.37 26.02 -4.33
C LEU A 111 -3.98 24.96 -5.36
N GLY A 112 -3.18 25.40 -6.34
CA GLY A 112 -2.65 24.55 -7.39
C GLY A 112 -1.78 23.46 -6.79
N ILE A 113 -2.36 22.29 -6.56
CA ILE A 113 -1.62 21.10 -6.14
C ILE A 113 -1.50 20.22 -7.38
N ARG A 114 -0.29 20.23 -7.94
CA ARG A 114 0.21 19.26 -8.93
C ARG A 114 -0.40 17.88 -8.66
N GLN A 115 -1.08 17.34 -9.68
CA GLN A 115 -1.81 16.08 -9.64
C GLN A 115 -1.05 14.98 -8.88
N PRO A 116 -1.67 14.24 -7.95
CA PRO A 116 -1.02 13.08 -7.38
C PRO A 116 -1.10 11.96 -8.41
N PHE A 117 -0.02 11.80 -9.18
CA PHE A 117 0.24 10.63 -10.02
C PHE A 117 -0.24 9.38 -9.29
N GLY A 118 -1.15 8.63 -9.91
CA GLY A 118 -1.65 7.40 -9.32
C GLY A 118 -0.48 6.47 -9.05
N LEU A 119 -0.41 6.02 -7.82
CA LEU A 119 0.59 5.05 -7.42
C LEU A 119 -0.06 3.68 -7.55
N CYS A 120 0.37 2.95 -8.57
CA CYS A 120 -0.04 1.59 -8.83
C CYS A 120 0.85 0.66 -8.01
N THR A 121 0.24 -0.28 -7.28
CA THR A 121 0.98 -1.34 -6.58
C THR A 121 0.81 -2.64 -7.32
N VAL A 122 1.92 -3.22 -7.76
CA VAL A 122 1.94 -4.57 -8.34
C VAL A 122 2.37 -5.53 -7.24
N ILE A 123 1.57 -6.58 -7.07
CA ILE A 123 1.68 -7.59 -6.03
C ILE A 123 2.04 -8.91 -6.70
N TRP A 124 3.02 -9.61 -6.16
CA TRP A 124 3.43 -10.94 -6.57
C TRP A 124 3.07 -11.95 -5.46
N ILE A 125 2.29 -12.97 -5.84
CA ILE A 125 1.67 -13.97 -4.96
C ILE A 125 2.06 -15.37 -5.41
#